data_AF-A0A8T1PBV9-F1
#
_entry.id   AF-A0A8T1PBV9-F1
#
_cell.length_a   1.000
_cell.length_b   1.000
_cell.length_c   1.000
_cell.angle_alpha   90.00
_cell.angle_beta   90.00
_cell.angle_gamma   90.00
#
_symmetry.space_group_name_H-M   'P 1'
#
loop_
_entity.id
_entity.type
_entity.pdbx_description
1 polymer ?
#
loop_
_entity_poly.entity_id
_entity_poly.type
_entity_poly.pdbx_seq_one_letter_code
_entity_poly.pdbx_strand_id
1 'polypeptide(L)'
;MAKIQIKDGQKQPPSSARPEVGEIDTRAPFESVKAAVGLFGEVAICREQPFAKKSNLSSGSVLDKETQLLLAQKELNKIEEQLESSETAKTQALSELEKAKKTLQDLTTKLKTVSESKQSLNEAAETVKNQTKKLEREKSRNANGLEAWKQELDHARKEYLTTVTELDAAKQELTKLRQDFDAALEVKSAACQQAAEAQGSASINTEKVSELSEEIAAMQLSIEQLQLATLQVRQEEAKIVAERVACLQLYKSRKEEAEKKMLSMKIEADPVSTRYLRAKYAETSADIEVMQKEMRAAHASEMNASRAVTLELNEATKSLQEVAEEERSLRSLVSSLSLELEDVKKERAELKNDMAMESFVAKLNTLVQNNKAEAENAEREAEKMKRKAIELKRQAEATRIASEEAKRKLELALKEAEEAKAAEHRALYEMKTFSKKRDGLPSLNSETGAAIRLTLEEFESFSRKVEESRNMAKRKEEDAMALLGSINVSISQANRKLEANMKAIQEIKDVTEIALKKAEMVESEPKRWRHAESKWRYAETKWRHAESKWNLKLRL
;
A
#
# COMPACT_ATOMS: atom_id res chain seq x y z
N MET A 1 -74.16 25.29 69.05
CA MET A 1 -74.58 26.28 68.02
C MET A 1 -75.18 25.49 66.86
N ALA A 2 -76.29 25.82 66.21
CA ALA A 2 -77.31 26.87 66.39
C ALA A 2 -78.71 26.18 66.28
N LYS A 3 -79.72 26.53 67.09
CA LYS A 3 -80.80 27.51 66.80
C LYS A 3 -81.42 27.34 65.37
N ILE A 4 -82.65 26.83 65.24
CA ILE A 4 -83.98 27.54 65.33
C ILE A 4 -84.29 28.25 63.97
N GLN A 5 -85.50 28.29 63.37
CA GLN A 5 -86.91 28.43 63.84
C GLN A 5 -87.87 27.63 62.88
N ILE A 6 -88.94 26.93 63.32
CA ILE A 6 -90.37 27.36 63.44
C ILE A 6 -91.00 27.80 62.08
N LYS A 7 -92.19 27.33 61.63
CA LYS A 7 -93.50 27.83 62.14
C LYS A 7 -94.78 27.05 61.72
N ASP A 8 -95.71 26.94 62.70
CA ASP A 8 -97.20 26.80 62.72
C ASP A 8 -97.99 25.99 61.66
N GLY A 9 -99.11 25.33 61.99
CA GLY A 9 -99.72 25.11 63.32
C GLY A 9 -101.22 24.72 63.32
N GLN A 10 -101.80 24.68 64.53
CA GLN A 10 -103.24 24.58 64.91
C GLN A 10 -104.04 23.25 64.79
N LYS A 11 -104.41 22.74 65.98
CA LYS A 11 -105.76 22.31 66.46
C LYS A 11 -106.52 21.11 65.84
N GLN A 12 -106.86 20.19 66.75
CA GLN A 12 -107.90 19.14 66.72
C GLN A 12 -109.33 19.69 67.01
N PRO A 13 -110.43 18.89 67.05
CA PRO A 13 -110.81 17.62 66.39
C PRO A 13 -112.24 17.73 65.73
N PRO A 14 -113.12 16.70 65.67
CA PRO A 14 -113.07 15.48 64.85
C PRO A 14 -114.30 15.33 63.90
N SER A 15 -114.17 14.63 62.77
CA SER A 15 -115.32 14.01 62.07
C SER A 15 -114.90 12.81 61.22
N SER A 16 -115.87 11.96 60.83
CA SER A 16 -115.64 10.67 60.19
C SER A 16 -115.57 10.71 58.65
N ALA A 17 -114.63 9.97 58.08
CA ALA A 17 -114.75 9.40 56.74
C ALA A 17 -113.91 8.12 56.59
N ARG A 18 -114.58 7.07 56.12
CA ARG A 18 -114.16 5.74 55.60
C ARG A 18 -112.65 5.42 55.47
N PRO A 19 -112.20 4.20 55.84
CA PRO A 19 -110.92 3.68 55.38
C PRO A 19 -110.92 3.42 53.87
N GLU A 20 -109.73 3.48 53.28
CA GLU A 20 -109.43 3.30 51.87
C GLU A 20 -109.64 1.84 51.46
N VAL A 21 -110.54 1.60 50.50
CA VAL A 21 -110.85 0.26 49.97
C VAL A 21 -110.10 0.09 48.66
N GLY A 22 -109.16 -0.86 48.62
CA GLY A 22 -108.46 -1.24 47.39
C GLY A 22 -109.45 -1.73 46.33
N GLU A 23 -109.19 -1.39 45.07
CA GLU A 23 -110.10 -1.69 43.95
C GLU A 23 -110.17 -3.21 43.67
N ILE A 24 -111.23 -3.85 44.17
CA ILE A 24 -111.56 -5.24 43.84
C ILE A 24 -112.33 -5.25 42.52
N ASP A 25 -111.82 -5.98 41.51
CA ASP A 25 -112.57 -6.21 40.28
C ASP A 25 -113.87 -6.97 40.60
N THR A 26 -114.99 -6.33 40.30
CA THR A 26 -116.35 -6.80 40.58
C THR A 26 -117.09 -7.26 39.31
N ARG A 27 -116.36 -7.50 38.21
CA ARG A 27 -116.89 -8.13 36.99
C ARG A 27 -117.21 -9.61 37.22
N ALA A 28 -118.45 -9.87 37.62
CA ALA A 28 -118.97 -11.19 37.95
C ALA A 28 -118.84 -12.23 36.82
N PRO A 29 -118.09 -13.33 37.01
CA PRO A 29 -118.01 -14.45 36.07
C PRO A 29 -119.02 -15.56 36.45
N PHE A 30 -120.28 -15.20 36.70
CA PHE A 30 -121.31 -16.12 37.21
C PHE A 30 -122.21 -16.65 36.09
N GLU A 31 -121.64 -17.40 35.14
CA GLU A 31 -122.47 -18.23 34.26
C GLU A 31 -122.90 -19.52 34.96
N SER A 32 -124.12 -19.95 34.66
CA SER A 32 -124.87 -20.95 35.43
C SER A 32 -124.14 -22.29 35.63
N VAL A 33 -124.31 -22.90 36.81
CA VAL A 33 -123.93 -24.28 37.15
C VAL A 33 -124.42 -25.31 36.10
N LYS A 34 -125.43 -24.96 35.31
CA LYS A 34 -125.93 -25.75 34.17
C LYS A 34 -124.92 -25.94 33.03
N ALA A 35 -123.91 -25.08 32.89
CA ALA A 35 -122.93 -25.14 31.79
C ALA A 35 -121.80 -26.17 32.04
N ALA A 36 -121.33 -26.30 33.29
CA ALA A 36 -120.18 -27.13 33.64
C ALA A 36 -120.41 -28.65 33.47
N VAL A 37 -121.66 -29.08 33.30
CA VAL A 37 -122.04 -30.51 33.19
C VAL A 37 -122.00 -31.02 31.74
N GLY A 38 -121.80 -30.14 30.74
CA GLY A 38 -121.82 -30.50 29.31
C GLY A 38 -120.48 -30.89 28.69
N LEU A 39 -119.36 -30.83 29.42
CA LEU A 39 -118.00 -30.88 28.84
C LEU A 39 -117.35 -32.29 28.80
N PHE A 40 -118.00 -33.32 29.35
CA PHE A 40 -117.52 -34.70 29.33
C PHE A 40 -118.67 -35.66 28.97
N GLY A 41 -118.91 -35.86 27.67
CA GLY A 41 -120.05 -36.65 27.15
C GLY A 41 -119.91 -37.09 25.69
N GLU A 42 -119.22 -38.21 25.48
CA GLU A 42 -119.55 -39.29 24.52
C GLU A 42 -119.49 -39.07 22.98
N VAL A 43 -118.37 -39.54 22.40
CA VAL A 43 -118.22 -40.39 21.18
C VAL A 43 -119.09 -40.14 19.92
N ALA A 44 -118.43 -39.79 18.80
CA ALA A 44 -118.82 -40.23 17.43
C ALA A 44 -117.62 -40.20 16.45
N ILE A 45 -117.75 -40.85 15.29
CA ILE A 45 -116.69 -41.08 14.28
C ILE A 45 -117.10 -40.49 12.92
N CYS A 46 -116.22 -39.74 12.21
CA CYS A 46 -115.94 -40.00 10.78
C CYS A 46 -114.71 -39.25 10.21
N ARG A 47 -114.34 -39.64 8.99
CA ARG A 47 -113.16 -39.25 8.18
C ARG A 47 -113.26 -37.83 7.61
N GLU A 48 -112.11 -37.24 7.25
CA GLU A 48 -111.71 -37.16 5.82
C GLU A 48 -110.21 -36.88 5.62
N GLN A 49 -109.74 -37.09 4.39
CA GLN A 49 -108.34 -36.93 3.94
C GLN A 49 -108.36 -36.42 2.50
N PRO A 50 -107.33 -35.68 2.05
CA PRO A 50 -106.76 -36.06 0.75
C PRO A 50 -105.22 -36.06 0.69
N PHE A 51 -104.70 -37.10 0.04
CA PHE A 51 -103.70 -37.11 -1.04
C PHE A 51 -102.88 -35.83 -1.35
N ALA A 52 -101.62 -35.89 -1.80
CA ALA A 52 -100.59 -36.95 -1.91
C ALA A 52 -99.37 -36.40 -2.69
N LYS A 53 -98.20 -37.06 -2.62
CA LYS A 53 -97.51 -37.66 -3.79
C LYS A 53 -96.17 -38.35 -3.42
N LYS A 54 -95.64 -39.14 -4.35
CA LYS A 54 -94.44 -39.99 -4.21
C LYS A 54 -93.32 -39.53 -5.16
N SER A 55 -92.06 -39.67 -4.74
CA SER A 55 -90.90 -39.94 -5.59
C SER A 55 -89.75 -40.45 -4.69
N ASN A 56 -89.43 -41.75 -4.65
CA ASN A 56 -88.71 -42.58 -5.64
C ASN A 56 -87.27 -42.12 -5.95
N LEU A 57 -86.34 -43.04 -5.67
CA LEU A 57 -85.01 -43.22 -6.29
C LEU A 57 -83.95 -42.11 -6.15
N SER A 58 -82.86 -42.42 -5.44
CA SER A 58 -81.50 -42.34 -6.00
C SER A 58 -80.50 -43.15 -5.16
N SER A 59 -79.47 -43.71 -5.80
CA SER A 59 -78.30 -44.25 -5.11
C SER A 59 -77.32 -43.11 -4.78
N GLY A 60 -77.61 -42.40 -3.69
CA GLY A 60 -76.64 -41.50 -3.06
C GLY A 60 -75.41 -42.26 -2.53
N SER A 61 -74.29 -41.55 -2.44
CA SER A 61 -73.03 -42.02 -1.86
C SER A 61 -73.17 -42.32 -0.36
N VAL A 62 -72.09 -42.83 0.26
CA VAL A 62 -72.05 -43.02 1.72
C VAL A 62 -72.40 -41.72 2.46
N LEU A 63 -71.85 -40.60 2.00
CA LEU A 63 -72.01 -39.26 2.58
C LEU A 63 -73.46 -38.77 2.59
N ASP A 64 -74.26 -39.09 1.57
CA ASP A 64 -75.67 -38.67 1.47
C ASP A 64 -76.53 -39.39 2.52
N LYS A 65 -76.27 -40.69 2.70
CA LYS A 65 -76.93 -41.52 3.72
C LYS A 65 -76.48 -41.16 5.12
N GLU A 66 -75.19 -40.87 5.29
CA GLU A 66 -74.57 -40.41 6.53
C GLU A 66 -75.11 -39.04 6.95
N THR A 67 -75.32 -38.12 6.01
CA THR A 67 -75.98 -36.82 6.25
C THR A 67 -77.44 -37.00 6.69
N GLN A 68 -78.20 -37.91 6.05
CA GLN A 68 -79.56 -38.25 6.50
C GLN A 68 -79.57 -38.92 7.89
N LEU A 69 -78.59 -39.77 8.19
CA LEU A 69 -78.43 -40.43 9.49
C LEU A 69 -78.12 -39.40 10.58
N LEU A 70 -77.25 -38.42 10.33
CA LEU A 70 -76.96 -37.31 11.25
C LEU A 70 -78.17 -36.40 11.50
N LEU A 71 -79.02 -36.16 10.48
CA LEU A 71 -80.28 -35.45 10.67
C LEU A 71 -81.27 -36.28 11.50
N ALA A 72 -81.43 -37.57 11.21
CA ALA A 72 -82.27 -38.48 11.98
C ALA A 72 -81.79 -38.63 13.44
N GLN A 73 -80.48 -38.67 13.67
CA GLN A 73 -79.87 -38.67 15.00
C GLN A 73 -80.19 -37.36 15.75
N LYS A 74 -80.12 -36.21 15.07
CA LYS A 74 -80.46 -34.92 15.68
C LYS A 74 -81.96 -34.80 16.01
N GLU A 75 -82.83 -35.40 15.19
CA GLU A 75 -84.26 -35.49 15.47
C GLU A 75 -84.56 -36.49 16.60
N LEU A 76 -83.85 -37.63 16.66
CA LEU A 76 -83.93 -38.60 17.74
C LEU A 76 -83.55 -37.95 19.09
N ASN A 77 -82.36 -37.34 19.18
CA ASN A 77 -81.89 -36.67 20.39
C ASN A 77 -82.90 -35.59 20.86
N LYS A 78 -83.55 -34.87 19.93
CA LYS A 78 -84.58 -33.88 20.27
C LYS A 78 -85.88 -34.51 20.78
N ILE A 79 -86.24 -35.70 20.30
CA ILE A 79 -87.37 -36.47 20.81
C ILE A 79 -87.03 -37.07 22.19
N GLU A 80 -85.77 -37.47 22.42
CA GLU A 80 -85.27 -37.92 23.72
C GLU A 80 -85.29 -36.77 24.75
N GLU A 81 -84.79 -35.58 24.42
CA GLU A 81 -84.92 -34.37 25.26
C GLU A 81 -86.39 -34.06 25.61
N GLN A 82 -87.30 -34.20 24.63
CA GLN A 82 -88.73 -33.99 24.87
C GLN A 82 -89.34 -35.09 25.74
N LEU A 83 -88.93 -36.36 25.56
CA LEU A 83 -89.35 -37.47 26.40
C LEU A 83 -88.89 -37.28 27.85
N GLU A 84 -87.60 -36.98 28.08
CA GLU A 84 -87.06 -36.69 29.41
C GLU A 84 -87.79 -35.50 30.08
N SER A 85 -88.09 -34.43 29.32
CA SER A 85 -88.89 -33.31 29.84
C SER A 85 -90.32 -33.73 30.23
N SER A 86 -90.92 -34.67 29.51
CA SER A 86 -92.25 -35.20 29.82
C SER A 86 -92.21 -36.21 30.98
N GLU A 87 -91.15 -36.99 31.14
CA GLU A 87 -91.00 -37.96 32.23
C GLU A 87 -90.61 -37.27 33.55
N THR A 88 -89.79 -36.23 33.52
CA THR A 88 -89.53 -35.36 34.67
C THR A 88 -90.79 -34.62 35.10
N ALA A 89 -91.58 -34.06 34.18
CA ALA A 89 -92.89 -33.48 34.49
C ALA A 89 -93.87 -34.50 35.10
N LYS A 90 -93.94 -35.72 34.54
CA LYS A 90 -94.79 -36.82 35.02
C LYS A 90 -94.39 -37.30 36.42
N THR A 91 -93.09 -37.43 36.70
CA THR A 91 -92.60 -37.84 38.03
C THR A 91 -92.78 -36.74 39.08
N GLN A 92 -92.62 -35.46 38.71
CA GLN A 92 -92.99 -34.33 39.56
C GLN A 92 -94.48 -34.35 39.92
N ALA A 93 -95.37 -34.47 38.92
CA ALA A 93 -96.83 -34.53 39.12
C ALA A 93 -97.28 -35.72 39.98
N LEU A 94 -96.65 -36.90 39.81
CA LEU A 94 -96.88 -38.05 40.70
C LEU A 94 -96.43 -37.77 42.15
N SER A 95 -95.31 -37.07 42.34
CA SER A 95 -94.86 -36.64 43.68
C SER A 95 -95.86 -35.68 44.34
N GLU A 96 -96.48 -34.80 43.56
CA GLU A 96 -97.48 -33.84 44.04
C GLU A 96 -98.81 -34.51 44.36
N LEU A 97 -99.24 -35.47 43.55
CA LEU A 97 -100.40 -36.30 43.84
C LEU A 97 -100.23 -37.08 45.16
N GLU A 98 -99.05 -37.65 45.43
CA GLU A 98 -98.79 -38.33 46.70
C GLU A 98 -98.66 -37.38 47.90
N LYS A 99 -98.15 -36.15 47.71
CA LYS A 99 -98.22 -35.10 48.75
C LYS A 99 -99.69 -34.74 49.06
N ALA A 100 -100.50 -34.52 48.02
CA ALA A 100 -101.92 -34.18 48.14
C ALA A 100 -102.75 -35.30 48.81
N LYS A 101 -102.51 -36.57 48.46
CA LYS A 101 -103.14 -37.72 49.14
C LYS A 101 -102.82 -37.74 50.64
N LYS A 102 -101.56 -37.50 51.02
CA LYS A 102 -101.14 -37.44 52.43
C LYS A 102 -101.81 -36.29 53.19
N THR A 103 -101.91 -35.10 52.59
CA THR A 103 -102.64 -33.97 53.22
C THR A 103 -104.14 -34.25 53.32
N LEU A 104 -104.75 -34.93 52.34
CA LEU A 104 -106.16 -35.32 52.40
C LEU A 104 -106.40 -36.35 53.51
N GLN A 105 -105.52 -37.33 53.68
CA GLN A 105 -105.60 -38.30 54.78
C GLN A 105 -105.45 -37.63 56.16
N ASP A 106 -104.49 -36.73 56.32
CA ASP A 106 -104.28 -35.95 57.56
C ASP A 106 -105.46 -35.03 57.89
N LEU A 107 -106.06 -34.36 56.89
CA LEU A 107 -107.31 -33.61 57.07
C LEU A 107 -108.50 -34.53 57.40
N THR A 108 -108.53 -35.74 56.86
CA THR A 108 -109.60 -36.73 57.14
C THR A 108 -109.51 -37.26 58.57
N THR A 109 -108.30 -37.58 59.07
CA THR A 109 -108.12 -38.01 60.47
C THR A 109 -108.41 -36.87 61.44
N LYS A 110 -107.98 -35.64 61.14
CA LYS A 110 -108.31 -34.44 61.94
C LYS A 110 -109.81 -34.14 61.96
N LEU A 111 -110.51 -34.26 60.82
CA LEU A 111 -111.96 -34.09 60.78
C LEU A 111 -112.67 -35.17 61.59
N LYS A 112 -112.19 -36.42 61.51
CA LYS A 112 -112.73 -37.54 62.29
C LYS A 112 -112.58 -37.29 63.79
N THR A 113 -111.39 -36.98 64.30
CA THR A 113 -111.18 -36.75 65.74
C THR A 113 -111.94 -35.54 66.27
N VAL A 114 -112.09 -34.47 65.46
CA VAL A 114 -112.97 -33.33 65.80
C VAL A 114 -114.45 -33.75 65.86
N SER A 115 -114.91 -34.63 64.95
CA SER A 115 -116.29 -35.12 64.97
C SER A 115 -116.59 -36.04 66.17
N GLU A 116 -115.65 -36.92 66.53
CA GLU A 116 -115.73 -37.81 67.68
C GLU A 116 -115.71 -36.99 68.99
N SER A 117 -114.79 -36.03 69.11
CA SER A 117 -114.73 -35.09 70.24
C SER A 117 -116.02 -34.28 70.40
N LYS A 118 -116.60 -33.78 69.30
CA LYS A 118 -117.90 -33.08 69.31
C LYS A 118 -119.04 -33.98 69.77
N GLN A 119 -119.03 -35.26 69.39
CA GLN A 119 -120.05 -36.21 69.84
C GLN A 119 -119.92 -36.47 71.35
N SER A 120 -118.71 -36.75 71.86
CA SER A 120 -118.49 -36.91 73.30
C SER A 120 -118.83 -35.65 74.11
N LEU A 121 -118.60 -34.46 73.57
CA LEU A 121 -119.04 -33.19 74.19
C LEU A 121 -120.57 -33.06 74.26
N ASN A 122 -121.31 -33.52 73.24
CA ASN A 122 -122.77 -33.54 73.28
C ASN A 122 -123.31 -34.58 74.28
N GLU A 123 -122.68 -35.74 74.38
CA GLU A 123 -123.02 -36.78 75.36
C GLU A 123 -122.72 -36.30 76.81
N ALA A 124 -121.61 -35.58 77.01
CA ALA A 124 -121.32 -34.87 78.25
C ALA A 124 -122.36 -33.77 78.55
N ALA A 125 -122.77 -32.99 77.55
CA ALA A 125 -123.77 -31.94 77.72
C ALA A 125 -125.15 -32.51 78.09
N GLU A 126 -125.62 -33.59 77.46
CA GLU A 126 -126.90 -34.23 77.81
C GLU A 126 -126.85 -34.94 79.17
N THR A 127 -125.72 -35.53 79.56
CA THR A 127 -125.56 -36.09 80.92
C THR A 127 -125.56 -35.01 82.00
N VAL A 128 -124.83 -33.90 81.79
CA VAL A 128 -124.89 -32.72 82.68
C VAL A 128 -126.31 -32.15 82.76
N LYS A 129 -126.98 -31.93 81.62
CA LYS A 129 -128.38 -31.45 81.55
C LYS A 129 -129.36 -32.36 82.31
N ASN A 130 -129.14 -33.68 82.31
CA ASN A 130 -129.94 -34.63 83.08
C ASN A 130 -129.57 -34.66 84.58
N GLN A 131 -128.32 -34.37 84.94
CA GLN A 131 -127.91 -34.13 86.33
C GLN A 131 -128.46 -32.80 86.87
N THR A 132 -128.44 -31.72 86.09
CA THR A 132 -129.06 -30.43 86.44
C THR A 132 -130.54 -30.62 86.77
N LYS A 133 -131.28 -31.35 85.94
CA LYS A 133 -132.70 -31.71 86.19
C LYS A 133 -132.92 -32.60 87.44
N LYS A 134 -131.88 -33.26 87.98
CA LYS A 134 -131.96 -33.94 89.29
C LYS A 134 -131.70 -32.96 90.43
N LEU A 135 -130.59 -32.22 90.36
CA LEU A 135 -130.22 -31.19 91.34
C LEU A 135 -131.29 -30.10 91.49
N GLU A 136 -132.01 -29.75 90.43
CA GLU A 136 -133.15 -28.82 90.43
C GLU A 136 -134.34 -29.34 91.25
N ARG A 137 -134.59 -30.66 91.25
CA ARG A 137 -135.61 -31.32 92.08
C ARG A 137 -135.16 -31.53 93.53
N GLU A 138 -133.85 -31.55 93.77
CA GLU A 138 -133.26 -31.69 95.11
C GLU A 138 -133.16 -30.32 95.81
N LYS A 139 -132.85 -29.25 95.08
CA LYS A 139 -132.80 -27.88 95.59
C LYS A 139 -134.12 -27.38 96.19
N SER A 140 -135.26 -27.89 95.73
CA SER A 140 -136.57 -27.53 96.29
C SER A 140 -136.89 -28.14 97.67
N ARG A 141 -135.95 -28.85 98.32
CA ARG A 141 -136.23 -29.61 99.57
C ARG A 141 -135.53 -29.14 100.85
N ASN A 142 -134.40 -28.41 100.79
CA ASN A 142 -133.58 -28.12 101.98
C ASN A 142 -133.34 -26.62 102.22
N ALA A 143 -133.98 -26.05 103.26
CA ALA A 143 -133.86 -24.63 103.63
C ALA A 143 -132.70 -24.30 104.60
N ASN A 144 -131.85 -25.28 104.94
CA ASN A 144 -130.77 -25.12 105.93
C ASN A 144 -129.41 -24.69 105.33
N GLY A 145 -129.35 -24.41 104.03
CA GLY A 145 -128.08 -24.25 103.30
C GLY A 145 -127.42 -22.86 103.36
N LEU A 146 -128.09 -21.82 103.89
CA LEU A 146 -127.67 -20.43 103.64
C LEU A 146 -126.26 -20.08 104.19
N GLU A 147 -125.93 -20.53 105.40
CA GLU A 147 -124.65 -20.20 106.03
C GLU A 147 -123.49 -21.06 105.51
N ALA A 148 -123.76 -22.33 105.17
CA ALA A 148 -122.82 -23.19 104.45
C ALA A 148 -122.52 -22.61 103.06
N TRP A 149 -123.55 -22.19 102.33
CA TRP A 149 -123.40 -21.57 101.01
C TRP A 149 -122.61 -20.26 101.04
N LYS A 150 -122.73 -19.44 102.09
CA LYS A 150 -121.83 -18.28 102.28
C LYS A 150 -120.38 -18.72 102.46
N GLN A 151 -120.14 -19.73 103.30
CA GLN A 151 -118.78 -20.24 103.55
C GLN A 151 -118.17 -20.87 102.29
N GLU A 152 -118.93 -21.63 101.52
CA GLU A 152 -118.57 -22.16 100.20
C GLU A 152 -118.28 -21.03 99.19
N LEU A 153 -119.09 -19.97 99.18
CA LEU A 153 -118.93 -18.84 98.27
C LEU A 153 -117.71 -17.97 98.63
N ASP A 154 -117.45 -17.75 99.92
CA ASP A 154 -116.24 -17.06 100.39
C ASP A 154 -114.98 -17.94 100.34
N HIS A 155 -115.12 -19.26 100.34
CA HIS A 155 -114.04 -20.22 100.03
C HIS A 155 -113.70 -20.16 98.53
N ALA A 156 -114.69 -20.28 97.66
CA ALA A 156 -114.50 -20.16 96.21
C ALA A 156 -113.92 -18.79 95.82
N ARG A 157 -114.35 -17.69 96.46
CA ARG A 157 -113.72 -16.36 96.30
C ARG A 157 -112.25 -16.34 96.66
N LYS A 158 -111.82 -17.05 97.72
CA LYS A 158 -110.40 -17.16 98.09
C LYS A 158 -109.62 -17.95 97.05
N GLU A 159 -110.17 -19.05 96.54
CA GLU A 159 -109.55 -19.85 95.47
C GLU A 159 -109.47 -19.09 94.14
N TYR A 160 -110.50 -18.31 93.78
CA TYR A 160 -110.42 -17.39 92.64
C TYR A 160 -109.38 -16.29 92.85
N LEU A 161 -109.20 -15.80 94.09
CA LEU A 161 -108.18 -14.79 94.38
C LEU A 161 -106.76 -15.39 94.30
N THR A 162 -106.52 -16.57 94.88
CA THR A 162 -105.21 -17.24 94.79
C THR A 162 -104.86 -17.59 93.35
N THR A 163 -105.78 -18.21 92.61
CA THR A 163 -105.54 -18.56 91.19
C THR A 163 -105.35 -17.34 90.29
N VAL A 164 -105.97 -16.18 90.59
CA VAL A 164 -105.66 -14.92 89.91
C VAL A 164 -104.25 -14.42 90.25
N THR A 165 -103.82 -14.47 91.52
CA THR A 165 -102.45 -14.06 91.88
C THR A 165 -101.38 -15.00 91.31
N GLU A 166 -101.66 -16.31 91.23
CA GLU A 166 -100.82 -17.30 90.57
C GLU A 166 -100.74 -17.06 89.05
N LEU A 167 -101.87 -16.74 88.42
CA LEU A 167 -101.93 -16.37 87.00
C LEU A 167 -101.15 -15.08 86.70
N ASP A 168 -101.21 -14.08 87.58
CA ASP A 168 -100.44 -12.84 87.40
C ASP A 168 -98.94 -13.03 87.66
N ALA A 169 -98.55 -13.88 88.61
CA ALA A 169 -97.16 -14.31 88.78
C ALA A 169 -96.66 -15.09 87.54
N ALA A 170 -97.47 -15.99 86.99
CA ALA A 170 -97.15 -16.73 85.76
C ALA A 170 -97.02 -15.81 84.53
N LYS A 171 -97.82 -14.74 84.43
CA LYS A 171 -97.64 -13.69 83.40
C LYS A 171 -96.32 -12.95 83.57
N GLN A 172 -95.93 -12.60 84.81
CA GLN A 172 -94.67 -11.90 85.08
C GLN A 172 -93.46 -12.76 84.69
N GLU A 173 -93.44 -14.03 85.11
CA GLU A 173 -92.40 -14.98 84.69
C GLU A 173 -92.41 -15.24 83.17
N LEU A 174 -93.57 -15.27 82.51
CA LEU A 174 -93.65 -15.32 81.04
C LEU A 174 -93.06 -14.06 80.36
N THR A 175 -93.25 -12.87 80.93
CA THR A 175 -92.64 -11.65 80.38
C THR A 175 -91.13 -11.59 80.61
N LYS A 176 -90.66 -12.09 81.76
CA LYS A 176 -89.24 -12.22 82.08
C LYS A 176 -88.55 -13.25 81.18
N LEU A 177 -89.14 -14.43 80.99
CA LEU A 177 -88.64 -15.46 80.07
C LEU A 177 -88.55 -14.97 78.62
N ARG A 178 -89.43 -14.07 78.18
CA ARG A 178 -89.30 -13.41 76.87
C ARG A 178 -88.10 -12.47 76.80
N GLN A 179 -87.91 -11.61 77.82
CA GLN A 179 -86.75 -10.72 77.90
C GLN A 179 -85.43 -11.50 77.96
N ASP A 180 -85.38 -12.59 78.74
CA ASP A 180 -84.24 -13.49 78.84
C ASP A 180 -83.97 -14.20 77.50
N PHE A 181 -85.02 -14.60 76.77
CA PHE A 181 -84.90 -15.19 75.43
C PHE A 181 -84.40 -14.19 74.38
N ASP A 182 -84.96 -12.98 74.34
CA ASP A 182 -84.54 -11.92 73.42
C ASP A 182 -83.08 -11.51 73.68
N ALA A 183 -82.68 -11.38 74.95
CA ALA A 183 -81.29 -11.13 75.34
C ALA A 183 -80.35 -12.29 74.96
N ALA A 184 -80.77 -13.55 75.14
CA ALA A 184 -80.00 -14.72 74.71
C ALA A 184 -79.88 -14.81 73.18
N LEU A 185 -80.89 -14.33 72.43
CA LEU A 185 -80.88 -14.28 70.97
C LEU A 185 -79.88 -13.21 70.48
N GLU A 186 -79.80 -12.05 71.12
CA GLU A 186 -78.79 -11.04 70.77
C GLU A 186 -77.36 -11.41 71.22
N VAL A 187 -77.20 -12.09 72.35
CA VAL A 187 -75.88 -12.67 72.71
C VAL A 187 -75.46 -13.71 71.67
N LYS A 188 -76.40 -14.52 71.15
CA LYS A 188 -76.14 -15.46 70.06
C LYS A 188 -75.84 -14.75 68.73
N SER A 189 -76.56 -13.68 68.38
CA SER A 189 -76.34 -12.93 67.13
C SER A 189 -74.92 -12.34 67.10
N ALA A 190 -74.53 -11.68 68.19
CA ALA A 190 -73.19 -11.12 68.37
C ALA A 190 -72.09 -12.20 68.37
N ALA A 191 -72.29 -13.33 69.05
CA ALA A 191 -71.34 -14.44 69.04
C ALA A 191 -71.17 -15.06 67.64
N CYS A 192 -72.26 -15.19 66.88
CA CYS A 192 -72.20 -15.65 65.48
C CYS A 192 -71.47 -14.65 64.57
N GLN A 193 -71.69 -13.34 64.74
CA GLN A 193 -70.95 -12.33 63.99
C GLN A 193 -69.44 -12.36 64.33
N GLN A 194 -69.08 -12.39 65.61
CA GLN A 194 -67.68 -12.44 66.04
C GLN A 194 -66.97 -13.72 65.55
N ALA A 195 -67.68 -14.85 65.51
CA ALA A 195 -67.17 -16.09 64.93
C ALA A 195 -66.95 -15.98 63.41
N ALA A 196 -67.84 -15.29 62.68
CA ALA A 196 -67.68 -15.04 61.24
C ALA A 196 -66.51 -14.08 60.94
N GLU A 197 -66.31 -13.04 61.76
CA GLU A 197 -65.16 -12.12 61.65
C GLU A 197 -63.83 -12.83 61.97
N ALA A 198 -63.82 -13.71 62.97
CA ALA A 198 -62.68 -14.58 63.28
C ALA A 198 -62.40 -15.58 62.14
N GLN A 199 -63.44 -16.16 61.51
CA GLN A 199 -63.29 -17.06 60.38
C GLN A 199 -62.81 -16.34 59.11
N GLY A 200 -63.32 -15.13 58.82
CA GLY A 200 -62.89 -14.33 57.67
C GLY A 200 -61.43 -13.88 57.80
N SER A 201 -61.03 -13.40 58.99
CA SER A 201 -59.63 -13.07 59.27
C SER A 201 -58.71 -14.31 59.27
N ALA A 202 -59.20 -15.48 59.67
CA ALA A 202 -58.47 -16.73 59.49
C ALA A 202 -58.28 -17.10 58.01
N SER A 203 -59.31 -16.97 57.16
CA SER A 203 -59.23 -17.22 55.71
C SER A 203 -58.16 -16.35 55.05
N ILE A 204 -58.23 -15.04 55.27
CA ILE A 204 -57.27 -14.04 54.75
C ILE A 204 -55.84 -14.35 55.22
N ASN A 205 -55.67 -14.87 56.44
CA ASN A 205 -54.36 -15.28 56.94
C ASN A 205 -53.88 -16.59 56.32
N THR A 206 -54.76 -17.56 56.04
CA THR A 206 -54.37 -18.79 55.31
C THR A 206 -54.02 -18.50 53.85
N GLU A 207 -54.76 -17.60 53.18
CA GLU A 207 -54.48 -17.14 51.81
C GLU A 207 -53.07 -16.53 51.71
N LYS A 208 -52.72 -15.61 52.61
CA LYS A 208 -51.38 -15.02 52.71
C LYS A 208 -50.27 -16.03 53.02
N VAL A 209 -50.58 -17.07 53.80
CA VAL A 209 -49.62 -18.16 54.09
C VAL A 209 -49.39 -19.01 52.84
N SER A 210 -50.40 -19.25 51.99
CA SER A 210 -50.18 -19.87 50.68
C SER A 210 -49.37 -18.97 49.74
N GLU A 211 -49.71 -17.68 49.60
CA GLU A 211 -48.96 -16.72 48.77
C GLU A 211 -47.47 -16.68 49.13
N LEU A 212 -47.15 -16.51 50.42
CA LEU A 212 -45.77 -16.50 50.91
C LEU A 212 -45.07 -17.86 50.73
N SER A 213 -45.82 -18.96 50.76
CA SER A 213 -45.27 -20.31 50.53
C SER A 213 -44.93 -20.54 49.06
N GLU A 214 -45.73 -20.00 48.13
CA GLU A 214 -45.45 -19.99 46.69
C GLU A 214 -44.24 -19.09 46.34
N GLU A 215 -44.14 -17.90 46.94
CA GLU A 215 -42.95 -17.04 46.82
C GLU A 215 -41.68 -17.73 47.35
N ILE A 216 -41.77 -18.39 48.51
CA ILE A 216 -40.65 -19.15 49.08
C ILE A 216 -40.23 -20.31 48.16
N ALA A 217 -41.18 -21.05 47.59
CA ALA A 217 -40.89 -22.12 46.63
C ALA A 217 -40.24 -21.58 45.35
N ALA A 218 -40.73 -20.45 44.81
CA ALA A 218 -40.14 -19.79 43.64
C ALA A 218 -38.71 -19.29 43.92
N MET A 219 -38.46 -18.73 45.10
CA MET A 219 -37.11 -18.34 45.53
C MET A 219 -36.18 -19.55 45.70
N GLN A 220 -36.67 -20.67 46.26
CA GLN A 220 -35.90 -21.91 46.40
C GLN A 220 -35.51 -22.48 45.02
N LEU A 221 -36.45 -22.57 44.08
CA LEU A 221 -36.17 -23.01 42.70
C LEU A 221 -35.15 -22.10 41.99
N SER A 222 -35.23 -20.78 42.20
CA SER A 222 -34.24 -19.83 41.66
C SER A 222 -32.84 -20.03 42.29
N ILE A 223 -32.78 -20.31 43.59
CA ILE A 223 -31.53 -20.63 44.29
C ILE A 223 -30.92 -21.95 43.76
N GLU A 224 -31.72 -23.00 43.55
CA GLU A 224 -31.26 -24.26 42.97
C GLU A 224 -30.72 -24.07 41.54
N GLN A 225 -31.41 -23.29 40.70
CA GLN A 225 -30.94 -22.94 39.36
C GLN A 225 -29.61 -22.17 39.39
N LEU A 226 -29.45 -21.21 40.31
CA LEU A 226 -28.20 -20.49 40.51
C LEU A 226 -27.07 -21.39 41.03
N GLN A 227 -27.37 -22.37 41.89
CA GLN A 227 -26.39 -23.36 42.34
C GLN A 227 -25.93 -24.27 41.19
N LEU A 228 -26.85 -24.76 40.36
CA LEU A 228 -26.54 -25.56 39.17
C LEU A 228 -25.68 -24.77 38.17
N ALA A 229 -26.04 -23.52 37.88
CA ALA A 229 -25.24 -22.64 37.02
C ALA A 229 -23.85 -22.37 37.63
N THR A 230 -23.74 -22.16 38.94
CA THR A 230 -22.45 -21.97 39.63
C THR A 230 -21.57 -23.21 39.56
N LEU A 231 -22.15 -24.42 39.65
CA LEU A 231 -21.43 -25.68 39.47
C LEU A 231 -20.92 -25.87 38.04
N GLN A 232 -21.74 -25.54 37.04
CA GLN A 232 -21.34 -25.55 35.62
C GLN A 232 -20.19 -24.56 35.35
N VAL A 233 -20.29 -23.31 35.83
CA VAL A 233 -19.21 -22.32 35.70
C VAL A 233 -17.91 -22.83 36.31
N ARG A 234 -17.94 -23.38 37.53
CA ARG A 234 -16.76 -23.98 38.17
C ARG A 234 -16.18 -25.17 37.40
N GLN A 235 -17.01 -25.95 36.72
CA GLN A 235 -16.57 -27.06 35.88
C GLN A 235 -15.82 -26.55 34.63
N GLU A 236 -16.33 -25.51 33.97
CA GLU A 236 -15.63 -24.89 32.82
C GLU A 236 -14.36 -24.15 33.26
N GLU A 237 -14.38 -23.43 34.40
CA GLU A 237 -13.18 -22.84 35.01
C GLU A 237 -12.08 -23.90 35.24
N ALA A 238 -12.46 -25.08 35.76
CA ALA A 238 -11.52 -26.17 35.99
C ALA A 238 -10.92 -26.73 34.67
N LYS A 239 -11.71 -26.84 33.59
CA LYS A 239 -11.19 -27.22 32.26
C LYS A 239 -10.22 -26.17 31.72
N ILE A 240 -10.60 -24.90 31.74
CA ILE A 240 -9.77 -23.78 31.25
C ILE A 240 -8.44 -23.71 32.03
N VAL A 241 -8.46 -23.94 33.34
CA VAL A 241 -7.25 -24.02 34.16
C VAL A 241 -6.40 -25.23 33.78
N ALA A 242 -6.99 -26.41 33.58
CA ALA A 242 -6.26 -27.62 33.16
C ALA A 242 -5.60 -27.46 31.77
N GLU A 243 -6.33 -26.94 30.78
CA GLU A 243 -5.82 -26.64 29.44
C GLU A 243 -4.67 -25.62 29.50
N ARG A 244 -4.84 -24.53 30.26
CA ARG A 244 -3.80 -23.52 30.46
C ARG A 244 -2.55 -24.11 31.13
N VAL A 245 -2.70 -25.01 32.10
CA VAL A 245 -1.58 -25.73 32.73
C VAL A 245 -0.88 -26.64 31.73
N ALA A 246 -1.62 -27.39 30.91
CA ALA A 246 -1.05 -28.25 29.87
C ALA A 246 -0.28 -27.42 28.82
N CYS A 247 -0.84 -26.31 28.33
CA CYS A 247 -0.14 -25.40 27.42
C CYS A 247 1.16 -24.82 28.03
N LEU A 248 1.14 -24.47 29.32
CA LEU A 248 2.33 -23.99 30.03
C LEU A 248 3.38 -25.09 30.24
N GLN A 249 2.97 -26.35 30.44
CA GLN A 249 3.88 -27.50 30.49
C GLN A 249 4.52 -27.75 29.12
N LEU A 250 3.72 -27.80 28.04
CA LEU A 250 4.22 -27.95 26.67
C LEU A 250 5.21 -26.84 26.27
N TYR A 251 4.92 -25.60 26.67
CA TYR A 251 5.84 -24.48 26.46
C TYR A 251 7.17 -24.65 27.23
N LYS A 252 7.13 -25.07 28.50
CA LYS A 252 8.34 -25.38 29.28
C LYS A 252 9.17 -26.49 28.63
N SER A 253 8.56 -27.62 28.27
CA SER A 253 9.27 -28.73 27.64
C SER A 253 9.90 -28.33 26.31
N ARG A 254 9.19 -27.57 25.45
CA ARG A 254 9.76 -27.03 24.20
C ARG A 254 10.92 -26.05 24.44
N LYS A 255 10.84 -25.21 25.48
CA LYS A 255 11.93 -24.32 25.88
C LYS A 255 13.14 -25.12 26.34
N GLU A 256 12.96 -26.10 27.21
CA GLU A 256 14.03 -26.98 27.71
C GLU A 256 14.69 -27.79 26.58
N GLU A 257 13.90 -28.26 25.61
CA GLU A 257 14.41 -28.95 24.40
C GLU A 257 15.25 -28.00 23.52
N ALA A 258 14.78 -26.76 23.31
CA ALA A 258 15.52 -25.74 22.59
C ALA A 258 16.81 -25.34 23.31
N GLU A 259 16.79 -25.23 24.64
CA GLU A 259 17.98 -24.95 25.46
C GLU A 259 18.98 -26.12 25.41
N LYS A 260 18.52 -27.38 25.44
CA LYS A 260 19.36 -28.57 25.23
C LYS A 260 20.00 -28.58 23.83
N LYS A 261 19.23 -28.25 22.78
CA LYS A 261 19.73 -28.12 21.39
C LYS A 261 20.75 -26.99 21.24
N MET A 262 20.51 -25.83 21.86
CA MET A 262 21.47 -24.73 21.91
C MET A 262 22.78 -25.14 22.61
N LEU A 263 22.69 -25.94 23.68
CA LEU A 263 23.86 -26.45 24.39
C LEU A 263 24.62 -27.50 23.57
N SER A 264 23.94 -28.44 22.90
CA SER A 264 24.61 -29.43 22.03
C SER A 264 25.31 -28.75 20.85
N MET A 265 24.64 -27.84 20.14
CA MET A 265 25.26 -27.05 19.06
C MET A 265 26.46 -26.23 19.53
N LYS A 266 26.46 -25.76 20.79
CA LYS A 266 27.58 -25.01 21.39
C LYS A 266 28.74 -25.91 21.84
N ILE A 267 28.51 -27.22 21.99
CA ILE A 267 29.55 -28.23 22.26
C ILE A 267 30.11 -28.79 20.93
N GLU A 268 29.25 -29.03 19.94
CA GLU A 268 29.63 -29.45 18.58
C GLU A 268 30.41 -28.36 17.82
N ALA A 269 30.14 -27.07 18.11
CA ALA A 269 30.92 -25.94 17.61
C ALA A 269 32.30 -25.87 18.30
N ASP A 270 33.19 -26.81 17.95
CA ASP A 270 34.50 -27.01 18.58
C ASP A 270 35.26 -25.68 18.77
N PRO A 271 35.45 -25.23 20.03
CA PRO A 271 36.17 -24.00 20.32
C PRO A 271 37.65 -24.07 19.90
N VAL A 272 38.24 -25.27 19.81
CA VAL A 272 39.65 -25.47 19.42
C VAL A 272 39.78 -25.30 17.92
N SER A 273 39.07 -26.07 17.09
CA SER A 273 39.07 -25.92 15.63
C SER A 273 38.63 -24.53 15.19
N THR A 274 37.62 -23.94 15.85
CA THR A 274 37.18 -22.55 15.54
C THR A 274 38.28 -21.52 15.83
N ARG A 275 39.05 -21.69 16.92
CA ARG A 275 40.20 -20.82 17.23
C ARG A 275 41.38 -21.09 16.31
N TYR A 276 41.65 -22.35 15.97
CA TYR A 276 42.72 -22.76 15.07
C TYR A 276 42.50 -22.22 13.65
N LEU A 277 41.30 -22.39 13.08
CA LEU A 277 40.92 -21.83 11.78
C LEU A 277 40.98 -20.30 11.79
N ARG A 278 40.54 -19.65 12.87
CA ARG A 278 40.69 -18.18 13.02
C ARG A 278 42.17 -17.75 13.07
N ALA A 279 43.02 -18.49 13.76
CA ALA A 279 44.45 -18.21 13.83
C ALA A 279 45.13 -18.40 12.46
N LYS A 280 44.86 -19.53 11.77
CA LYS A 280 45.36 -19.79 10.41
C LYS A 280 44.84 -18.81 9.36
N TYR A 281 43.62 -18.29 9.53
CA TYR A 281 43.09 -17.21 8.69
C TYR A 281 43.81 -15.87 8.97
N ALA A 282 44.10 -15.54 10.23
CA ALA A 282 44.84 -14.33 10.58
C ALA A 282 46.31 -14.39 10.09
N GLU A 283 46.94 -15.56 10.20
CA GLU A 283 48.28 -15.86 9.69
C GLU A 283 48.33 -15.68 8.16
N THR A 284 47.47 -16.38 7.41
CA THR A 284 47.44 -16.26 5.94
C THR A 284 46.99 -14.88 5.45
N SER A 285 46.14 -14.16 6.21
CA SER A 285 45.82 -12.76 5.90
C SER A 285 47.03 -11.84 6.07
N ALA A 286 47.86 -12.05 7.09
CA ALA A 286 49.09 -11.29 7.29
C ALA A 286 50.14 -11.61 6.21
N ASP A 287 50.29 -12.89 5.82
CA ASP A 287 51.16 -13.29 4.71
C ASP A 287 50.72 -12.64 3.39
N ILE A 288 49.41 -12.58 3.12
CA ILE A 288 48.85 -11.89 1.95
C ILE A 288 49.15 -10.37 2.00
N GLU A 289 49.05 -9.72 3.16
CA GLU A 289 49.41 -8.31 3.32
C GLU A 289 50.91 -8.06 3.07
N VAL A 290 51.78 -8.96 3.54
CA VAL A 290 53.24 -8.91 3.26
C VAL A 290 53.50 -9.10 1.77
N MET A 291 52.97 -10.15 1.13
CA MET A 291 53.13 -10.38 -0.30
C MET A 291 52.60 -9.21 -1.14
N GLN A 292 51.47 -8.60 -0.78
CA GLN A 292 50.98 -7.40 -1.46
C GLN A 292 51.90 -6.19 -1.26
N LYS A 293 52.52 -6.03 -0.09
CA LYS A 293 53.49 -4.96 0.19
C LYS A 293 54.76 -5.15 -0.62
N GLU A 294 55.27 -6.37 -0.70
CA GLU A 294 56.44 -6.74 -1.52
C GLU A 294 56.15 -6.55 -3.01
N MET A 295 54.99 -7.01 -3.50
CA MET A 295 54.55 -6.81 -4.89
C MET A 295 54.45 -5.31 -5.26
N ARG A 296 53.89 -4.47 -4.37
CA ARG A 296 53.86 -3.01 -4.56
C ARG A 296 55.27 -2.41 -4.59
N ALA A 297 56.18 -2.88 -3.73
CA ALA A 297 57.57 -2.41 -3.69
C ALA A 297 58.37 -2.83 -4.94
N ALA A 298 58.20 -4.08 -5.39
CA ALA A 298 58.79 -4.59 -6.62
C ALA A 298 58.31 -3.81 -7.84
N HIS A 299 56.99 -3.65 -8.00
CA HIS A 299 56.39 -2.84 -9.08
C HIS A 299 56.84 -1.36 -9.02
N ALA A 300 56.98 -0.77 -7.82
CA ALA A 300 57.52 0.57 -7.68
C ALA A 300 59.01 0.65 -8.08
N SER A 301 59.80 -0.38 -7.80
CA SER A 301 61.20 -0.48 -8.26
C SER A 301 61.26 -0.62 -9.78
N GLU A 302 60.48 -1.52 -10.36
CA GLU A 302 60.35 -1.77 -11.80
C GLU A 302 59.92 -0.50 -12.56
N MET A 303 58.90 0.23 -12.07
CA MET A 303 58.46 1.48 -12.67
C MET A 303 59.51 2.60 -12.55
N ASN A 304 60.33 2.60 -11.50
CA ASN A 304 61.47 3.53 -11.41
C ASN A 304 62.61 3.15 -12.37
N ALA A 305 62.91 1.86 -12.52
CA ALA A 305 63.90 1.38 -13.48
C ALA A 305 63.45 1.61 -14.94
N SER A 306 62.19 1.32 -15.26
CA SER A 306 61.57 1.63 -16.55
C SER A 306 61.63 3.12 -16.84
N ARG A 307 61.31 3.98 -15.86
CA ARG A 307 61.45 5.43 -15.99
C ARG A 307 62.90 5.86 -16.26
N ALA A 308 63.88 5.27 -15.56
CA ALA A 308 65.30 5.54 -15.82
C ALA A 308 65.70 5.14 -17.25
N VAL A 309 65.35 3.93 -17.70
CA VAL A 309 65.59 3.47 -19.08
C VAL A 309 64.90 4.37 -20.11
N THR A 310 63.71 4.90 -19.83
CA THR A 310 63.07 5.88 -20.74
C THR A 310 63.76 7.24 -20.73
N LEU A 311 64.42 7.66 -19.65
CA LEU A 311 65.23 8.88 -19.64
C LEU A 311 66.51 8.67 -20.44
N GLU A 312 67.25 7.59 -20.19
CA GLU A 312 68.43 7.18 -20.96
C GLU A 312 68.11 7.03 -22.46
N LEU A 313 66.96 6.45 -22.81
CA LEU A 313 66.48 6.35 -24.20
C LEU A 313 66.18 7.72 -24.81
N ASN A 314 65.59 8.66 -24.07
CA ASN A 314 65.35 10.02 -24.56
C ASN A 314 66.65 10.81 -24.73
N GLU A 315 67.63 10.63 -23.85
CA GLU A 315 68.97 11.22 -23.96
C GLU A 315 69.76 10.64 -25.14
N ALA A 316 69.68 9.31 -25.34
CA ALA A 316 70.22 8.62 -26.51
C ALA A 316 69.51 9.05 -27.82
N THR A 317 68.20 9.28 -27.78
CA THR A 317 67.44 9.79 -28.95
C THR A 317 67.80 11.23 -29.28
N LYS A 318 67.97 12.09 -28.27
CA LYS A 318 68.40 13.48 -28.45
C LYS A 318 69.81 13.57 -29.03
N SER A 319 70.77 12.83 -28.48
CA SER A 319 72.13 12.79 -28.99
C SER A 319 72.23 12.13 -30.39
N LEU A 320 71.40 11.12 -30.68
CA LEU A 320 71.26 10.58 -32.03
C LEU A 320 70.70 11.61 -33.02
N GLN A 321 69.75 12.46 -32.60
CA GLN A 321 69.25 13.54 -33.45
C GLN A 321 70.30 14.65 -33.64
N GLU A 322 71.06 15.01 -32.61
CA GLU A 322 72.20 15.93 -32.73
C GLU A 322 73.22 15.40 -33.75
N VAL A 323 73.58 14.11 -33.66
CA VAL A 323 74.44 13.43 -34.65
C VAL A 323 73.79 13.38 -36.05
N ALA A 324 72.46 13.22 -36.17
CA ALA A 324 71.79 13.24 -37.46
C ALA A 324 71.72 14.65 -38.09
N GLU A 325 71.67 15.70 -37.27
CA GLU A 325 71.76 17.10 -37.70
C GLU A 325 73.20 17.46 -38.10
N GLU A 326 74.21 16.97 -37.36
CA GLU A 326 75.62 17.01 -37.78
C GLU A 326 75.83 16.27 -39.10
N GLU A 327 75.36 15.01 -39.24
CA GLU A 327 75.47 14.20 -40.45
C GLU A 327 74.76 14.86 -41.65
N ARG A 328 73.64 15.55 -41.41
CA ARG A 328 72.96 16.37 -42.41
C ARG A 328 73.78 17.60 -42.80
N SER A 329 74.41 18.28 -41.84
CA SER A 329 75.29 19.42 -42.13
C SER A 329 76.52 18.98 -42.93
N LEU A 330 77.13 17.84 -42.58
CA LEU A 330 78.26 17.24 -43.27
C LEU A 330 77.87 16.76 -44.66
N ARG A 331 76.70 16.13 -44.85
CA ARG A 331 76.18 15.82 -46.20
C ARG A 331 75.92 17.08 -47.04
N SER A 332 75.46 18.17 -46.43
CA SER A 332 75.29 19.45 -47.13
C SER A 332 76.64 20.04 -47.55
N LEU A 333 77.64 20.00 -46.66
CA LEU A 333 79.00 20.45 -46.94
C LEU A 333 79.67 19.59 -48.03
N VAL A 334 79.56 18.25 -47.94
CA VAL A 334 80.04 17.31 -48.96
C VAL A 334 79.31 17.52 -50.29
N SER A 335 78.03 17.91 -50.27
CA SER A 335 77.29 18.27 -51.50
C SER A 335 77.78 19.59 -52.10
N SER A 336 78.11 20.60 -51.28
CA SER A 336 78.76 21.85 -51.73
C SER A 336 80.13 21.56 -52.34
N LEU A 337 80.99 20.82 -51.62
CA LEU A 337 82.31 20.41 -52.09
C LEU A 337 82.25 19.50 -53.32
N SER A 338 81.16 18.73 -53.50
CA SER A 338 80.95 17.93 -54.71
C SER A 338 80.48 18.78 -55.89
N LEU A 339 79.67 19.82 -55.65
CA LEU A 339 79.32 20.82 -56.66
C LEU A 339 80.56 21.63 -57.06
N GLU A 340 81.32 22.16 -56.10
CA GLU A 340 82.61 22.83 -56.33
C GLU A 340 83.60 21.90 -57.08
N LEU A 341 83.61 20.60 -56.78
CA LEU A 341 84.45 19.63 -57.49
C LEU A 341 83.94 19.34 -58.92
N GLU A 342 82.63 19.30 -59.17
CA GLU A 342 82.08 19.18 -60.53
C GLU A 342 82.23 20.49 -61.32
N ASP A 343 82.11 21.65 -60.68
CA ASP A 343 82.40 22.95 -61.30
C ASP A 343 83.90 23.07 -61.62
N VAL A 344 84.82 22.68 -60.72
CA VAL A 344 86.26 22.61 -61.02
C VAL A 344 86.58 21.54 -62.08
N LYS A 345 85.84 20.43 -62.15
CA LYS A 345 85.95 19.46 -63.26
C LYS A 345 85.42 20.04 -64.58
N LYS A 346 84.38 20.87 -64.53
CA LYS A 346 83.76 21.54 -65.68
C LYS A 346 84.65 22.67 -66.19
N GLU A 347 85.18 23.53 -65.32
CA GLU A 347 86.26 24.48 -65.62
C GLU A 347 87.47 23.76 -66.21
N ARG A 348 87.88 22.60 -65.65
CA ARG A 348 88.96 21.77 -66.20
C ARG A 348 88.61 21.13 -67.55
N ALA A 349 87.33 20.90 -67.84
CA ALA A 349 86.88 20.39 -69.14
C ALA A 349 86.75 21.51 -70.18
N GLU A 350 86.37 22.72 -69.76
CA GLU A 350 86.34 23.93 -70.56
C GLU A 350 87.78 24.37 -70.89
N LEU A 351 88.69 24.41 -69.91
CA LEU A 351 90.15 24.55 -70.08
C LEU A 351 90.84 23.38 -70.85
N LYS A 352 90.08 22.35 -71.24
CA LYS A 352 90.56 21.23 -72.07
C LYS A 352 89.96 21.22 -73.48
N ASN A 353 88.79 21.83 -73.68
CA ASN A 353 88.08 21.88 -74.96
C ASN A 353 88.20 23.25 -75.65
N ASP A 354 88.34 24.33 -74.88
CA ASP A 354 88.78 25.63 -75.40
C ASP A 354 90.31 25.73 -75.47
N MET A 355 90.77 26.68 -76.29
CA MET A 355 92.20 26.98 -76.52
C MET A 355 93.05 25.83 -77.07
N ALA A 356 92.65 25.32 -78.24
CA ALA A 356 93.49 25.23 -79.46
C ALA A 356 94.83 24.46 -79.43
N MET A 357 95.24 23.85 -78.32
CA MET A 357 96.60 23.37 -78.07
C MET A 357 97.00 22.24 -79.02
N GLU A 358 96.10 21.31 -79.35
CA GLU A 358 96.39 20.25 -80.32
C GLU A 358 96.53 20.79 -81.75
N SER A 359 95.75 21.81 -82.14
CA SER A 359 95.92 22.48 -83.43
C SER A 359 97.21 23.30 -83.50
N PHE A 360 97.64 23.86 -82.38
CA PHE A 360 98.89 24.59 -82.26
C PHE A 360 100.08 23.63 -82.27
N VAL A 361 100.01 22.48 -81.58
CA VAL A 361 101.01 21.40 -81.63
C VAL A 361 101.12 20.80 -83.04
N ALA A 362 100.01 20.59 -83.76
CA ALA A 362 100.05 20.15 -85.14
C ALA A 362 100.73 21.17 -86.07
N LYS A 363 100.43 22.46 -85.90
CA LYS A 363 101.10 23.56 -86.63
C LYS A 363 102.57 23.69 -86.24
N LEU A 364 102.93 23.55 -84.97
CA LEU A 364 104.32 23.58 -84.51
C LEU A 364 105.10 22.39 -85.04
N ASN A 365 104.52 21.18 -85.08
CA ASN A 365 105.18 20.01 -85.63
C ASN A 365 105.41 20.17 -87.15
N THR A 366 104.41 20.64 -87.91
CA THR A 366 104.64 20.97 -89.34
C THR A 366 105.67 22.08 -89.55
N LEU A 367 105.69 23.12 -88.69
CA LEU A 367 106.70 24.18 -88.74
C LEU A 367 108.10 23.67 -88.37
N VAL A 368 108.22 22.74 -87.42
CA VAL A 368 109.49 22.10 -87.02
C VAL A 368 109.99 21.14 -88.08
N GLN A 369 109.14 20.34 -88.73
CA GLN A 369 109.55 19.50 -89.86
C GLN A 369 110.00 20.36 -91.06
N ASN A 370 109.29 21.46 -91.36
CA ASN A 370 109.71 22.39 -92.41
C ASN A 370 111.03 23.10 -92.06
N ASN A 371 111.20 23.62 -90.84
CA ASN A 371 112.46 24.24 -90.40
C ASN A 371 113.61 23.22 -90.38
N LYS A 372 113.35 21.94 -90.07
CA LYS A 372 114.35 20.88 -90.16
C LYS A 372 114.74 20.60 -91.61
N ALA A 373 113.77 20.51 -92.52
CA ALA A 373 114.04 20.35 -93.95
C ALA A 373 114.80 21.54 -94.54
N GLU A 374 114.47 22.77 -94.14
CA GLU A 374 115.19 23.99 -94.51
C GLU A 374 116.59 24.06 -93.89
N ALA A 375 116.77 23.62 -92.64
CA ALA A 375 118.09 23.54 -92.00
C ALA A 375 118.99 22.51 -92.68
N GLU A 376 118.49 21.31 -92.98
CA GLU A 376 119.24 20.28 -93.73
C GLU A 376 119.53 20.72 -95.18
N ASN A 377 118.70 21.61 -95.75
CA ASN A 377 118.92 22.19 -97.08
C ASN A 377 119.96 23.32 -97.03
N ALA A 378 119.89 24.18 -96.01
CA ALA A 378 120.87 25.22 -95.74
C ALA A 378 122.24 24.63 -95.38
N GLU A 379 122.29 23.53 -94.64
CA GLU A 379 123.54 22.79 -94.35
C GLU A 379 124.13 22.18 -95.63
N ARG A 380 123.30 21.56 -96.49
CA ARG A 380 123.75 21.05 -97.80
C ARG A 380 124.30 22.15 -98.71
N GLU A 381 123.68 23.33 -98.78
CA GLU A 381 124.22 24.46 -99.54
C GLU A 381 125.43 25.11 -98.84
N ALA A 382 125.48 25.15 -97.50
CA ALA A 382 126.64 25.63 -96.75
C ALA A 382 127.87 24.74 -96.98
N GLU A 383 127.72 23.41 -96.98
CA GLU A 383 128.80 22.47 -97.25
C GLU A 383 129.28 22.56 -98.72
N LYS A 384 128.36 22.85 -99.65
CA LYS A 384 128.66 23.24 -101.05
C LYS A 384 129.48 24.52 -101.13
N MET A 385 129.08 25.57 -100.40
CA MET A 385 129.75 26.87 -100.37
C MET A 385 131.12 26.78 -99.70
N LYS A 386 131.26 25.95 -98.66
CA LYS A 386 132.51 25.62 -97.97
C LYS A 386 133.50 24.89 -98.89
N ARG A 387 133.03 23.94 -99.72
CA ARG A 387 133.85 23.35 -100.79
C ARG A 387 134.30 24.39 -101.82
N LYS A 388 133.40 25.26 -102.28
CA LYS A 388 133.74 26.38 -103.20
C LYS A 388 134.74 27.37 -102.57
N ALA A 389 134.62 27.67 -101.28
CA ALA A 389 135.52 28.58 -100.57
C ALA A 389 136.93 28.00 -100.40
N ILE A 390 137.06 26.68 -100.17
CA ILE A 390 138.36 26.00 -100.14
C ILE A 390 139.04 26.07 -101.51
N GLU A 391 138.29 25.82 -102.59
CA GLU A 391 138.80 25.89 -103.97
C GLU A 391 139.22 27.33 -104.34
N LEU A 392 138.37 28.33 -104.09
CA LEU A 392 138.69 29.75 -104.32
C LEU A 392 139.88 30.22 -103.47
N LYS A 393 140.04 29.75 -102.23
CA LYS A 393 141.23 30.05 -101.41
C LYS A 393 142.49 29.50 -102.07
N ARG A 394 142.47 28.25 -102.53
CA ARG A 394 143.61 27.60 -103.20
C ARG A 394 144.00 28.33 -104.49
N GLN A 395 143.03 28.84 -105.24
CA GLN A 395 143.26 29.65 -106.44
C GLN A 395 143.82 31.04 -106.09
N ALA A 396 143.28 31.72 -105.08
CA ALA A 396 143.77 33.01 -104.61
C ALA A 396 145.25 32.93 -104.14
N GLU A 397 145.58 31.89 -103.38
CA GLU A 397 146.94 31.67 -102.84
C GLU A 397 147.97 31.42 -103.95
N ALA A 398 147.57 30.76 -105.05
CA ALA A 398 148.38 30.64 -106.27
C ALA A 398 148.55 31.98 -107.00
N THR A 399 147.49 32.79 -107.15
CA THR A 399 147.59 34.11 -107.80
C THR A 399 148.47 35.10 -107.02
N ARG A 400 148.54 34.98 -105.69
CA ARG A 400 149.42 35.83 -104.87
C ARG A 400 150.90 35.60 -105.17
N ILE A 401 151.31 34.34 -105.32
CA ILE A 401 152.71 33.98 -105.63
C ILE A 401 153.11 34.57 -106.99
N ALA A 402 152.29 34.38 -108.02
CA ALA A 402 152.53 34.98 -109.34
C ALA A 402 152.57 36.52 -109.31
N SER A 403 151.78 37.16 -108.44
CA SER A 403 151.76 38.62 -108.29
C SER A 403 153.04 39.19 -107.68
N GLU A 404 153.73 38.47 -106.79
CA GLU A 404 154.99 38.95 -106.19
C GLU A 404 156.18 38.82 -107.15
N GLU A 405 156.20 37.78 -107.99
CA GLU A 405 157.18 37.65 -109.08
C GLU A 405 157.00 38.71 -110.16
N ALA A 406 155.75 39.07 -110.48
CA ALA A 406 155.45 40.17 -111.41
C ALA A 406 155.92 41.52 -110.84
N LYS A 407 155.75 41.76 -109.54
CA LYS A 407 156.09 43.03 -108.89
C LYS A 407 157.59 43.33 -108.96
N ARG A 408 158.45 42.33 -108.72
CA ARG A 408 159.92 42.44 -108.84
C ARG A 408 160.41 42.76 -110.27
N LYS A 409 159.63 42.45 -111.31
CA LYS A 409 159.98 42.76 -112.71
C LYS A 409 159.62 44.19 -113.11
N LEU A 410 158.56 44.75 -112.52
CA LEU A 410 158.07 46.10 -112.85
C LEU A 410 158.94 47.21 -112.25
N GLU A 411 159.54 46.95 -111.08
CA GLU A 411 160.40 47.89 -110.35
C GLU A 411 161.75 48.18 -111.05
N LEU A 412 162.18 47.32 -111.99
CA LEU A 412 163.33 47.55 -112.87
C LEU A 412 163.02 48.53 -114.00
N ALA A 413 161.87 48.36 -114.67
CA ALA A 413 161.49 49.15 -115.85
C ALA A 413 161.24 50.63 -115.57
N LEU A 414 160.92 51.00 -114.32
CA LEU A 414 160.66 52.39 -113.93
C LEU A 414 161.90 53.29 -114.00
N LYS A 415 163.12 52.72 -113.92
CA LYS A 415 164.37 53.50 -114.03
C LYS A 415 164.70 53.95 -115.45
N GLU A 416 164.17 53.29 -116.46
CA GLU A 416 164.51 53.53 -117.87
C GLU A 416 163.56 54.55 -118.53
N ALA A 417 162.41 54.82 -117.92
CA ALA A 417 161.35 55.64 -118.49
C ALA A 417 161.52 57.17 -118.30
N GLU A 418 162.32 57.61 -117.31
CA GLU A 418 162.48 59.03 -117.01
C GLU A 418 163.52 59.72 -117.90
N GLU A 419 164.57 59.01 -118.33
CA GLU A 419 165.64 59.57 -119.19
C GLU A 419 165.13 60.00 -120.58
N ALA A 420 164.10 59.34 -121.10
CA ALA A 420 163.59 59.59 -122.46
C ALA A 420 162.80 60.91 -122.61
N LYS A 421 162.28 61.49 -121.52
CA LYS A 421 161.18 62.47 -121.59
C LYS A 421 161.60 63.94 -121.72
N ALA A 422 162.88 64.25 -121.60
CA ALA A 422 163.39 65.62 -121.58
C ALA A 422 163.80 66.18 -122.97
N ALA A 423 163.92 65.33 -124.00
CA ALA A 423 164.47 65.72 -125.30
C ALA A 423 163.44 66.38 -126.25
N GLU A 424 162.14 66.14 -126.07
CA GLU A 424 161.12 66.34 -127.10
C GLU A 424 160.63 67.79 -127.26
N HIS A 425 160.49 68.54 -126.16
CA HIS A 425 159.66 69.75 -126.14
C HIS A 425 160.32 71.07 -126.61
N ARG A 426 161.50 71.03 -127.24
CA ARG A 426 162.20 72.26 -127.73
C ARG A 426 161.89 72.64 -129.19
N ALA A 427 161.17 71.81 -129.95
CA ALA A 427 161.19 71.90 -131.42
C ALA A 427 160.04 72.69 -132.11
N LEU A 428 158.78 72.57 -131.68
CA LEU A 428 157.62 73.06 -132.46
C LEU A 428 156.71 74.03 -131.69
N TYR A 429 157.25 75.22 -131.44
CA TYR A 429 156.48 76.41 -131.09
C TYR A 429 156.02 77.12 -132.38
N GLU A 430 154.97 76.62 -133.04
CA GLU A 430 154.10 77.43 -133.91
C GLU A 430 152.82 76.67 -134.32
N MET A 431 151.72 77.40 -134.52
CA MET A 431 150.47 76.99 -135.21
C MET A 431 149.70 75.70 -134.74
N LYS A 432 148.50 75.72 -134.12
CA LYS A 432 147.90 76.51 -132.99
C LYS A 432 146.35 76.26 -132.91
N THR A 433 145.87 75.53 -131.89
CA THR A 433 144.45 75.36 -131.41
C THR A 433 143.41 74.59 -132.29
N PHE A 434 142.44 73.76 -131.82
CA PHE A 434 142.22 72.97 -130.57
C PHE A 434 141.19 71.77 -130.80
N SER A 435 140.90 70.88 -129.81
CA SER A 435 140.58 69.41 -130.03
C SER A 435 139.32 68.77 -129.33
N LYS A 436 139.00 67.44 -129.53
CA LYS A 436 137.73 66.73 -129.14
C LYS A 436 137.72 65.14 -129.01
N LYS A 437 136.74 64.60 -128.21
CA LYS A 437 136.03 63.24 -128.13
C LYS A 437 136.47 62.17 -127.08
N ARG A 438 135.59 61.46 -126.30
CA ARG A 438 134.46 60.48 -126.61
C ARG A 438 133.10 60.57 -125.80
N ASP A 439 132.41 59.44 -125.41
CA ASP A 439 130.92 59.20 -125.16
C ASP A 439 130.64 57.97 -124.16
N GLY A 440 129.52 57.51 -123.49
CA GLY A 440 128.03 57.73 -123.26
C GLY A 440 127.30 56.63 -122.32
N LEU A 441 125.91 56.51 -122.19
CA LEU A 441 125.00 55.34 -121.74
C LEU A 441 123.87 55.44 -120.55
N PRO A 442 123.19 54.42 -119.85
CA PRO A 442 121.70 54.39 -119.45
C PRO A 442 121.20 53.92 -117.98
N SER A 443 119.87 53.65 -117.68
CA SER A 443 119.26 53.21 -116.33
C SER A 443 117.78 52.56 -116.25
N LEU A 444 117.21 52.14 -115.05
CA LEU A 444 115.92 51.35 -114.68
C LEU A 444 115.45 51.56 -113.15
N ASN A 445 114.42 51.06 -112.35
CA ASN A 445 113.03 50.40 -112.21
C ASN A 445 112.59 50.34 -110.64
N SER A 446 111.53 49.83 -109.91
CA SER A 446 110.11 49.22 -109.86
C SER A 446 109.62 49.03 -108.33
N GLU A 447 108.45 48.64 -107.70
CA GLU A 447 106.94 48.43 -107.89
C GLU A 447 106.04 48.26 -106.54
N THR A 448 104.88 47.50 -106.44
CA THR A 448 103.63 47.68 -105.53
C THR A 448 102.91 46.36 -104.98
N GLY A 449 101.89 46.15 -104.06
CA GLY A 449 101.07 46.82 -102.94
C GLY A 449 99.54 46.35 -102.68
N ALA A 450 98.96 46.14 -101.44
CA ALA A 450 97.48 45.75 -101.13
C ALA A 450 96.91 45.77 -99.61
N ALA A 451 95.55 45.70 -99.30
CA ALA A 451 94.87 45.59 -97.91
C ALA A 451 93.28 45.30 -97.79
N ILE A 452 92.65 44.93 -96.60
CA ILE A 452 91.14 44.71 -96.32
C ILE A 452 90.61 44.56 -94.80
N ARG A 453 89.27 44.64 -94.42
CA ARG A 453 88.59 44.26 -93.09
C ARG A 453 86.98 44.21 -92.98
N LEU A 454 86.31 43.91 -91.80
CA LEU A 454 84.81 43.76 -91.51
C LEU A 454 84.29 43.94 -90.00
N THR A 455 82.98 43.71 -89.61
CA THR A 455 82.21 44.08 -88.32
C THR A 455 81.00 43.16 -87.82
N LEU A 456 80.23 43.47 -86.72
CA LEU A 456 79.19 42.62 -85.96
C LEU A 456 77.99 43.34 -85.17
N GLU A 457 77.05 42.65 -84.42
CA GLU A 457 75.65 43.11 -83.99
C GLU A 457 74.94 42.56 -82.65
N GLU A 458 75.57 42.27 -81.49
CA GLU A 458 75.14 41.12 -80.63
C GLU A 458 74.63 41.31 -79.14
N PHE A 459 73.61 42.13 -78.77
CA PHE A 459 73.36 42.48 -77.33
C PHE A 459 72.03 42.10 -76.59
N GLU A 460 70.81 42.24 -77.13
CA GLU A 460 69.61 42.56 -76.28
C GLU A 460 68.73 41.43 -75.68
N SER A 461 69.07 40.14 -75.79
CA SER A 461 68.05 39.05 -75.72
C SER A 461 67.50 38.60 -74.33
N PHE A 462 67.87 39.18 -73.17
CA PHE A 462 67.90 38.40 -71.91
C PHE A 462 66.71 38.50 -70.92
N SER A 463 65.97 39.61 -70.82
CA SER A 463 65.29 39.97 -69.55
C SER A 463 63.91 39.33 -69.20
N ARG A 464 63.28 38.53 -70.07
CA ARG A 464 61.80 38.28 -69.98
C ARG A 464 61.33 37.20 -68.98
N LYS A 465 62.22 36.41 -68.36
CA LYS A 465 61.89 35.04 -67.88
C LYS A 465 61.64 34.87 -66.37
N VAL A 466 61.20 35.91 -65.64
CA VAL A 466 61.30 35.94 -64.15
C VAL A 466 59.95 35.89 -63.39
N GLU A 467 58.87 36.51 -63.88
CA GLU A 467 57.72 36.86 -63.02
C GLU A 467 56.72 35.71 -62.72
N GLU A 468 56.58 34.73 -63.62
CA GLU A 468 55.47 33.76 -63.58
C GLU A 468 55.46 32.84 -62.35
N SER A 469 56.60 32.68 -61.67
CA SER A 469 56.82 31.74 -60.57
C SER A 469 56.00 32.02 -59.28
N ARG A 470 55.46 33.24 -59.13
CA ARG A 470 55.10 33.78 -57.80
C ARG A 470 53.77 33.31 -57.21
N ASN A 471 52.78 32.98 -58.05
CA ASN A 471 51.37 32.93 -57.61
C ASN A 471 50.90 31.57 -57.02
N MET A 472 51.64 30.48 -57.24
CA MET A 472 51.19 29.13 -56.84
C MET A 472 51.25 28.84 -55.33
N ALA A 473 51.97 29.65 -54.54
CA ALA A 473 52.18 29.38 -53.12
C ALA A 473 50.92 29.59 -52.25
N LYS A 474 50.13 30.63 -52.54
CA LYS A 474 49.17 31.20 -51.58
C LYS A 474 47.99 30.28 -51.21
N ARG A 475 47.45 29.52 -52.17
CA ARG A 475 46.22 28.73 -51.96
C ARG A 475 46.35 27.58 -50.97
N LYS A 476 47.57 27.12 -50.66
CA LYS A 476 47.79 25.98 -49.75
C LYS A 476 47.68 26.34 -48.26
N GLU A 477 47.58 27.62 -47.93
CA GLU A 477 47.56 28.12 -46.56
C GLU A 477 46.14 28.13 -45.95
N GLU A 478 45.11 28.27 -46.80
CA GLU A 478 43.73 28.51 -46.38
C GLU A 478 43.02 27.22 -45.89
N ASP A 479 43.19 26.10 -46.60
CA ASP A 479 42.56 24.80 -46.26
C ASP A 479 42.94 24.28 -44.86
N ALA A 480 44.17 24.58 -44.40
CA ALA A 480 44.70 24.07 -43.15
C ALA A 480 44.00 24.64 -41.90
N MET A 481 43.53 25.88 -41.95
CA MET A 481 42.90 26.55 -40.80
C MET A 481 41.47 26.03 -40.53
N ALA A 482 40.75 25.57 -41.54
CA ALA A 482 39.37 25.11 -41.39
C ALA A 482 39.24 23.86 -40.49
N LEU A 483 40.18 22.91 -40.61
CA LEU A 483 40.15 21.65 -39.86
C LEU A 483 40.32 21.84 -38.34
N LEU A 484 41.17 22.80 -37.92
CA LEU A 484 41.42 23.09 -36.50
C LEU A 484 40.17 23.61 -35.77
N GLY A 485 39.33 24.39 -36.46
CA GLY A 485 38.11 24.95 -35.88
C GLY A 485 37.11 23.89 -35.42
N SER A 486 36.95 22.80 -36.18
CA SER A 486 35.97 21.74 -35.87
C SER A 486 36.32 20.92 -34.62
N ILE A 487 37.61 20.77 -34.31
CA ILE A 487 38.07 19.95 -33.18
C ILE A 487 37.75 20.63 -31.84
N ASN A 488 37.97 21.96 -31.77
CA ASN A 488 37.82 22.73 -30.53
C ASN A 488 36.36 22.78 -30.01
N VAL A 489 35.38 22.77 -30.93
CA VAL A 489 33.95 22.75 -30.58
C VAL A 489 33.55 21.44 -29.88
N SER A 490 34.08 20.30 -30.34
CA SER A 490 33.81 18.98 -29.78
C SER A 490 34.28 18.87 -28.32
N ILE A 491 35.52 19.28 -28.04
CA ILE A 491 36.12 19.31 -26.70
C ILE A 491 35.28 20.16 -25.74
N SER A 492 34.85 21.34 -26.20
CA SER A 492 34.01 22.26 -25.42
C SER A 492 32.65 21.66 -25.03
N GLN A 493 32.08 20.78 -25.86
CA GLN A 493 30.80 20.11 -25.57
C GLN A 493 30.96 18.93 -24.59
N ALA A 494 32.09 18.21 -24.63
CA ALA A 494 32.37 17.11 -23.70
C ALA A 494 32.50 17.59 -22.26
N ASN A 495 33.26 18.66 -22.02
CA ASN A 495 33.51 19.19 -20.67
C ASN A 495 32.22 19.61 -19.94
N ARG A 496 31.28 20.26 -20.64
CA ARG A 496 29.97 20.67 -20.08
C ARG A 496 29.11 19.49 -19.59
N LYS A 497 29.23 18.31 -20.24
CA LYS A 497 28.50 17.10 -19.81
C LYS A 497 29.10 16.50 -18.52
N LEU A 498 30.43 16.55 -18.38
CA LEU A 498 31.12 16.07 -17.18
C LEU A 498 30.75 16.93 -15.95
N GLU A 499 30.72 18.25 -16.11
CA GLU A 499 30.36 19.20 -15.06
C GLU A 499 28.91 18.99 -14.56
N ALA A 500 27.95 18.84 -15.47
CA ALA A 500 26.55 18.55 -15.13
C ALA A 500 26.39 17.24 -14.33
N ASN A 501 27.10 16.18 -14.71
CA ASN A 501 27.07 14.89 -14.01
C ASN A 501 27.63 15.01 -12.58
N MET A 502 28.71 15.76 -12.38
CA MET A 502 29.29 15.99 -11.05
C MET A 502 28.32 16.72 -10.11
N LYS A 503 27.57 17.71 -10.63
CA LYS A 503 26.55 18.44 -9.85
C LYS A 503 25.40 17.52 -9.42
N ALA A 504 24.88 16.69 -10.34
CA ALA A 504 23.82 15.73 -10.03
C ALA A 504 24.24 14.70 -8.97
N ILE A 505 25.49 14.23 -9.01
CA ILE A 505 26.05 13.32 -7.99
C ILE A 505 26.08 13.98 -6.60
N GLN A 506 26.35 15.28 -6.51
CA GLN A 506 26.35 15.97 -5.22
C GLN A 506 24.93 16.16 -4.67
N GLU A 507 23.98 16.58 -5.50
CA GLU A 507 22.57 16.74 -5.10
C GLU A 507 21.96 15.43 -4.55
N ILE A 508 22.33 14.28 -5.13
CA ILE A 508 21.92 12.95 -4.63
C ILE A 508 22.52 12.65 -3.25
N LYS A 509 23.79 13.00 -2.98
CA LYS A 509 24.41 12.80 -1.65
C LYS A 509 23.71 13.63 -0.59
N ASP A 510 23.48 14.91 -0.87
CA ASP A 510 22.89 15.85 0.09
C ASP A 510 21.47 15.40 0.50
N VAL A 511 20.66 14.97 -0.46
CA VAL A 511 19.33 14.38 -0.21
C VAL A 511 19.42 13.09 0.61
N THR A 512 20.42 12.25 0.35
CA THR A 512 20.62 10.98 1.08
C THR A 512 21.01 11.21 2.55
N GLU A 513 21.86 12.19 2.83
CA GLU A 513 22.26 12.55 4.21
C GLU A 513 21.07 13.11 5.01
N ILE A 514 20.23 13.95 4.39
CA ILE A 514 19.01 14.48 5.00
C ILE A 514 18.02 13.35 5.31
N ALA A 515 17.85 12.39 4.40
CA ALA A 515 16.99 11.22 4.62
C ALA A 515 17.50 10.34 5.77
N LEU A 516 18.80 10.11 5.86
CA LEU A 516 19.43 9.32 6.92
C LEU A 516 19.21 9.94 8.30
N LYS A 517 19.51 11.24 8.47
CA LYS A 517 19.29 11.96 9.74
C LYS A 517 17.81 11.92 10.17
N LYS A 518 16.87 12.00 9.23
CA LYS A 518 15.44 11.87 9.50
C LYS A 518 15.05 10.46 9.97
N ALA A 519 15.65 9.41 9.40
CA ALA A 519 15.44 8.03 9.83
C ALA A 519 15.97 7.80 11.26
N GLU A 520 17.16 8.29 11.60
CA GLU A 520 17.74 8.20 12.95
C GLU A 520 16.86 8.89 14.01
N MET A 521 16.29 10.07 13.69
CA MET A 521 15.33 10.75 14.57
C MET A 521 14.10 9.89 14.83
N VAL A 522 13.48 9.33 13.78
CA VAL A 522 12.30 8.46 13.90
C VAL A 522 12.61 7.18 14.69
N GLU A 523 13.81 6.60 14.56
CA GLU A 523 14.24 5.47 15.38
C GLU A 523 14.44 5.83 16.87
N SER A 524 14.79 7.09 17.17
CA SER A 524 15.01 7.55 18.55
C SER A 524 13.70 7.66 19.34
N GLU A 525 12.58 8.00 18.69
CA GLU A 525 11.32 8.27 19.39
C GLU A 525 10.72 7.03 20.07
N PRO A 526 10.56 5.86 19.42
CA PRO A 526 10.12 4.64 20.11
C PRO A 526 11.04 4.20 21.26
N LYS A 527 12.33 4.54 21.20
CA LYS A 527 13.29 4.27 22.30
C LYS A 527 12.98 5.19 23.50
N ARG A 528 12.67 6.46 23.27
CA ARG A 528 12.21 7.42 24.30
C ARG A 528 10.84 7.04 24.88
N TRP A 529 9.87 6.69 24.03
CA TRP A 529 8.52 6.29 24.46
C TRP A 529 8.53 5.01 25.33
N ARG A 530 9.24 3.95 24.93
CA ARG A 530 9.37 2.73 25.76
C ARG A 530 10.03 2.97 27.12
N HIS A 531 10.98 3.91 27.20
CA HIS A 531 11.59 4.32 28.46
C HIS A 531 10.60 5.09 29.36
N ALA A 532 9.76 5.96 28.79
CA ALA A 532 8.68 6.64 29.52
C ALA A 532 7.60 5.65 29.99
N GLU A 533 7.15 4.73 29.13
CA GLU A 533 6.18 3.68 29.47
C GLU A 533 6.67 2.77 30.60
N SER A 534 7.95 2.39 30.58
CA SER A 534 8.58 1.60 31.65
C SER A 534 8.54 2.34 33.01
N LYS A 535 8.74 3.66 33.01
CA LYS A 535 8.59 4.49 34.22
C LYS A 535 7.15 4.57 34.70
N TRP A 536 6.18 4.69 33.80
CA TRP A 536 4.75 4.68 34.14
C TRP A 536 4.32 3.34 34.75
N ARG A 537 4.68 2.20 34.15
CA ARG A 537 4.39 0.86 34.71
C ARG A 537 5.03 0.65 36.09
N TYR A 538 6.23 1.20 36.32
CA TYR A 538 6.88 1.17 37.64
C TYR A 538 6.16 2.08 38.67
N ALA A 539 5.69 3.25 38.26
CA ALA A 539 4.90 4.13 39.12
C ALA A 539 3.53 3.51 39.48
N GLU A 540 2.85 2.90 38.51
CA GLU A 540 1.55 2.23 38.70
C GLU A 540 1.67 1.03 39.66
N THR A 541 2.66 0.16 39.47
CA THR A 541 2.87 -0.98 40.37
C THR A 541 3.24 -0.53 41.79
N LYS A 542 4.02 0.55 41.95
CA LYS A 542 4.28 1.18 43.25
C LYS A 542 3.02 1.77 43.88
N TRP A 543 2.13 2.38 43.08
CA TRP A 543 0.86 2.95 43.55
C TRP A 543 -0.12 1.84 44.00
N ARG A 544 -0.34 0.80 43.18
CA ARG A 544 -1.16 -0.37 43.55
C ARG A 544 -0.67 -1.08 44.81
N HIS A 545 0.65 -1.12 45.04
CA HIS A 545 1.22 -1.67 46.28
C HIS A 545 0.96 -0.78 47.50
N ALA A 546 0.97 0.55 47.34
CA ALA A 546 0.59 1.49 48.39
C ALA A 546 -0.92 1.44 48.70
N GLU A 547 -1.76 1.40 47.67
CA GLU A 547 -3.21 1.19 47.75
C GLU A 547 -3.54 -0.14 48.47
N SER A 548 -2.89 -1.24 48.10
CA SER A 548 -3.04 -2.54 48.77
C SER A 548 -2.68 -2.47 50.25
N LYS A 549 -1.58 -1.77 50.61
CA LYS A 549 -1.18 -1.54 52.01
C LYS A 549 -2.17 -0.65 52.78
N TRP A 550 -2.76 0.34 52.12
CA TRP A 550 -3.76 1.22 52.71
C TRP A 550 -5.07 0.47 52.97
N ASN A 551 -5.56 -0.30 51.99
CA ASN A 551 -6.73 -1.16 52.11
C ASN A 551 -6.57 -2.27 53.17
N LEU A 552 -5.35 -2.82 53.34
CA LEU A 552 -5.05 -3.72 54.46
C LEU A 552 -5.12 -3.00 55.82
N LYS A 553 -4.66 -1.74 55.89
CA LYS A 553 -4.69 -0.93 57.12
C LYS A 553 -6.08 -0.35 57.45
N LEU A 554 -7.05 -0.40 56.53
CA LEU A 554 -8.47 -0.13 56.81
C LEU A 554 -9.28 -1.36 57.24
N ARG A 555 -8.66 -2.55 57.26
CA ARG A 555 -9.29 -3.82 57.69
C ARG A 555 -8.78 -4.32 59.05
N LEU A 556 -8.02 -3.48 59.75
CA LEU A 556 -7.42 -3.68 61.08
C LEU A 556 -7.75 -2.48 61.96
#